data_AF-A0AAV2S6G9-F1
#
_entry.id   AF-A0AAV2S6G9-F1
#
_cell.length_a   1.000
_cell.length_b   1.000
_cell.length_c   1.000
_cell.angle_alpha   90.00
_cell.angle_beta   90.00
_cell.angle_gamma   90.00
#
_symmetry.space_group_name_H-M   'P 1'
#
loop_
_entity.id
_entity.type
_entity.pdbx_description
1 polymer ?
#
loop_
_entity_poly.entity_id
_entity_poly.type
_entity_poly.pdbx_seq_one_letter_code
_entity_poly.pdbx_strand_id
1 'polypeptide(L)'
;MPLHSAEELRIMRYWYAATVIGKMVMVSVLLSLTEGKATTTYKEDLLAYYALKPNKKIPEGLYKNDFNDGERKMLEDPSISPENFDVTLIDKLLRRLQPLTGFAHYYDKVWTEDEPPGNNASIEYSIYKVKTNRNNACHPAFDLSESKLERGLREMENLYIKLVEEVMTKKGKPARIISTKIDQIKKEFLNLKTPIHEALTDRDVEVYIKQKRESLKMLQEEVRDKCQFHLKKLYKETYETNPLDWLDIPLQIDRVNNFTEVVIEEENNLPNTNERKFEYTEMLNIKTKDLKTPRILKITAIGGNGKTTYTRLFVCKWSKDQSSLPGLDEVDILLFVELRNVSESSFDDLLRNQLGNVMMDIGLTFQNLKDIIMTLKVLVILDGQDETANND
;
A
#
# COMPACT_ATOMS: atom_id res chain seq x y z
N MET A 1 21.31 33.36 4.20
CA MET A 1 20.92 32.14 3.48
C MET A 1 21.09 30.98 4.42
N PRO A 2 20.05 30.19 4.75
CA PRO A 2 20.30 28.98 5.48
C PRO A 2 20.97 28.00 4.52
N LEU A 3 22.22 27.65 4.80
CA LEU A 3 22.85 26.48 4.22
C LEU A 3 21.94 25.29 4.56
N HIS A 4 21.33 24.68 3.55
CA HIS A 4 20.66 23.39 3.72
C HIS A 4 21.63 22.41 4.37
N SER A 5 21.12 21.61 5.31
CA SER A 5 22.00 20.69 6.01
C SER A 5 22.60 19.68 5.01
N ALA A 6 23.83 19.24 5.25
CA ALA A 6 24.44 18.19 4.42
C ALA A 6 23.56 16.93 4.36
N GLU A 7 22.71 16.71 5.37
CA GLU A 7 21.71 15.65 5.41
C GLU A 7 20.60 15.83 4.37
N GLU A 8 20.00 17.02 4.28
CA GLU A 8 18.94 17.31 3.30
C GLU A 8 19.42 17.09 1.86
N LEU A 9 20.65 17.51 1.56
CA LEU A 9 21.30 17.30 0.26
C LEU A 9 21.46 15.81 -0.08
N ARG A 10 21.84 14.99 0.90
CA ARG A 10 21.99 13.53 0.71
C ARG A 10 20.64 12.86 0.41
N ILE A 11 19.61 13.23 1.17
CA ILE A 11 18.26 12.70 0.96
C ILE A 11 17.72 13.13 -0.41
N MET A 12 17.92 14.38 -0.81
CA MET A 12 17.54 14.89 -2.13
C MET A 12 18.18 14.10 -3.28
N ARG A 13 19.49 13.83 -3.20
CA ARG A 13 20.21 13.04 -4.22
C ARG A 13 19.68 11.62 -4.33
N TYR A 14 19.48 10.96 -3.19
CA TYR A 14 18.91 9.60 -3.18
C TYR A 14 17.50 9.59 -3.76
N TRP A 15 16.67 10.56 -3.37
CA TRP A 15 15.31 10.71 -3.88
C TRP A 15 15.29 10.94 -5.38
N TYR A 16 16.13 11.84 -5.92
CA TYR A 16 16.23 12.10 -7.35
C TYR A 16 16.63 10.84 -8.12
N ALA A 17 17.60 10.08 -7.61
CA ALA A 17 17.98 8.79 -8.22
C ALA A 17 16.80 7.82 -8.26
N ALA A 18 16.13 7.63 -7.12
CA ALA A 18 15.06 6.65 -6.99
C ALA A 18 13.79 7.01 -7.77
N THR A 19 13.46 8.32 -7.86
CA THR A 19 12.23 8.81 -8.49
C THR A 19 12.44 9.22 -9.93
N VAL A 20 13.34 10.16 -10.20
CA VAL A 20 13.51 10.78 -11.53
C VAL A 20 14.26 9.84 -12.47
N ILE A 21 15.42 9.36 -12.05
CA ILE A 21 16.19 8.40 -12.87
C ILE A 21 15.45 7.06 -12.95
N GLY A 22 14.89 6.59 -11.82
CA GLY A 22 14.05 5.39 -11.78
C GLY A 22 12.86 5.46 -12.76
N LYS A 23 12.14 6.58 -12.80
CA LYS A 23 11.06 6.82 -13.78
C LYS A 23 11.58 6.82 -15.22
N MET A 24 12.67 7.53 -15.51
CA MET A 24 13.27 7.55 -16.85
C MET A 24 13.59 6.13 -17.34
N VAL A 25 14.14 5.29 -16.46
CA VAL A 25 14.45 3.88 -16.73
C VAL A 25 13.18 3.08 -16.99
N MET A 26 12.18 3.20 -16.11
CA MET A 26 10.90 2.50 -16.22
C MET A 26 10.14 2.86 -17.51
N VAL A 27 10.13 4.14 -17.90
CA VAL A 27 9.57 4.60 -19.18
C VAL A 27 10.31 3.94 -20.35
N SER A 28 11.64 3.89 -20.29
CA SER A 28 12.46 3.29 -21.36
C SER A 28 12.21 1.79 -21.50
N VAL A 29 12.02 1.09 -20.37
CA VAL A 29 11.62 -0.31 -20.33
C VAL A 29 10.24 -0.49 -20.97
N LEU A 30 9.24 0.29 -20.54
CA LEU A 30 7.88 0.24 -21.08
C LEU A 30 7.84 0.46 -22.59
N LEU A 31 8.50 1.52 -23.08
CA LEU A 31 8.58 1.85 -24.51
C LEU A 31 9.32 0.77 -25.32
N SER A 32 10.36 0.17 -24.75
CA SER A 32 11.10 -0.91 -25.42
C SER A 32 10.26 -2.17 -25.58
N LEU A 33 9.46 -2.52 -24.55
CA LEU A 33 8.65 -3.73 -24.55
C LEU A 33 7.40 -3.62 -25.43
N THR A 34 6.83 -2.42 -25.51
CA THR A 34 5.64 -2.08 -26.33
C THR A 34 6.01 -1.68 -27.76
N GLU A 35 7.29 -1.75 -28.13
CA GLU A 35 7.82 -1.30 -29.43
C GLU A 35 7.53 0.18 -29.77
N GLY A 36 7.17 0.99 -28.77
CA GLY A 36 6.64 2.34 -28.99
C GLY A 36 5.33 2.38 -29.77
N LYS A 37 4.66 1.22 -29.97
CA LYS A 37 3.36 1.11 -30.63
C LYS A 37 2.26 1.49 -29.64
N ALA A 38 2.03 2.79 -29.48
CA ALA A 38 0.70 3.28 -29.14
C ALA A 38 -0.12 3.36 -30.44
N THR A 39 -0.40 2.23 -31.09
CA THR A 39 -1.38 2.23 -32.20
C THR A 39 -2.82 2.33 -31.69
N THR A 40 -2.99 2.10 -30.39
CA THR A 40 -4.20 2.04 -29.57
C THR A 40 -3.88 2.64 -28.19
N THR A 41 -4.90 2.99 -27.42
CA THR A 41 -4.72 3.43 -26.02
C THR A 41 -4.21 2.25 -25.16
N TYR A 42 -3.45 2.52 -24.09
CA TYR A 42 -3.02 1.47 -23.15
C TYR A 42 -4.21 0.68 -22.57
N LYS A 43 -5.38 1.33 -22.45
CA LYS A 43 -6.64 0.67 -22.07
C LYS A 43 -7.01 -0.45 -23.04
N GLU A 44 -6.96 -0.21 -24.34
CA GLU A 44 -7.36 -1.20 -25.35
C GLU A 44 -6.47 -2.44 -25.29
N ASP A 45 -5.16 -2.26 -25.11
CA ASP A 45 -4.20 -3.37 -24.95
C ASP A 45 -4.49 -4.18 -23.67
N LEU A 46 -4.82 -3.49 -22.57
CA LEU A 46 -5.19 -4.13 -21.31
C LEU A 46 -6.52 -4.89 -21.40
N LEU A 47 -7.53 -4.31 -22.06
CA LEU A 47 -8.83 -4.95 -22.26
C LEU A 47 -8.73 -6.17 -23.17
N ALA A 48 -7.94 -6.07 -24.26
CA ALA A 48 -7.64 -7.20 -25.13
C ALA A 48 -6.99 -8.34 -24.34
N TYR A 49 -6.03 -8.03 -23.46
CA TYR A 49 -5.45 -9.03 -22.56
C TYR A 49 -6.47 -9.64 -21.59
N TYR A 50 -7.29 -8.82 -20.93
CA TYR A 50 -8.27 -9.33 -19.99
C TYR A 50 -9.33 -10.22 -20.63
N ALA A 51 -9.67 -9.97 -21.90
CA ALA A 51 -10.58 -10.83 -22.67
C ALA A 51 -10.00 -12.23 -22.94
N LEU A 52 -8.67 -12.39 -22.92
CA LEU A 52 -8.01 -13.69 -23.10
C LEU A 52 -7.97 -14.53 -21.82
N LYS A 53 -8.35 -13.98 -20.66
CA LYS A 53 -8.30 -14.74 -19.40
C LYS A 53 -9.47 -15.73 -19.31
N PRO A 54 -9.21 -16.99 -18.89
CA PRO A 54 -10.23 -18.04 -18.81
C PRO A 54 -11.28 -17.82 -17.71
N ASN A 55 -11.06 -16.87 -16.80
CA ASN A 55 -12.03 -16.52 -15.76
C ASN A 55 -13.07 -15.54 -16.30
N LYS A 56 -14.35 -15.91 -16.20
CA LYS A 56 -15.58 -15.21 -16.66
C LYS A 56 -15.81 -13.77 -16.16
N LYS A 57 -14.80 -13.08 -15.62
CA LYS A 57 -14.94 -11.68 -15.19
C LYS A 57 -14.92 -10.78 -16.42
N ILE A 58 -15.83 -9.80 -16.44
CA ILE A 58 -15.91 -8.79 -17.49
C ILE A 58 -14.58 -8.01 -17.51
N PRO A 59 -13.86 -7.93 -18.65
CA PRO A 59 -12.59 -7.21 -18.79
C PRO A 59 -12.59 -5.80 -18.19
N GLU A 60 -13.67 -5.06 -18.41
CA GLU A 60 -13.86 -3.71 -17.86
C GLU A 60 -13.87 -3.69 -16.32
N GLY A 61 -14.42 -4.73 -15.70
CA GLY A 61 -14.43 -4.86 -14.24
C GLY A 61 -13.04 -5.12 -13.67
N LEU A 62 -12.20 -5.90 -14.36
CA LEU A 62 -10.80 -6.10 -13.97
C LEU A 62 -10.03 -4.78 -14.10
N TYR A 63 -10.15 -4.11 -15.25
CA TYR A 63 -9.53 -2.80 -15.47
C TYR A 63 -9.88 -1.78 -14.38
N LYS A 64 -11.16 -1.68 -14.00
CA LYS A 64 -11.60 -0.77 -12.93
C LYS A 64 -11.10 -1.16 -11.53
N ASN A 65 -10.77 -2.43 -11.29
CA ASN A 65 -10.23 -2.88 -10.02
C ASN A 65 -8.71 -2.64 -9.90
N ASP A 66 -8.01 -2.55 -11.03
CA ASP A 66 -6.54 -2.49 -11.03
C ASP A 66 -5.99 -1.07 -11.11
N PHE A 67 -6.76 -0.18 -11.73
CA PHE A 67 -6.39 1.21 -11.97
C PHE A 67 -7.45 2.13 -11.35
N ASN A 68 -7.06 3.15 -10.62
CA ASN A 68 -7.99 4.14 -10.06
C ASN A 68 -8.50 5.12 -11.12
N ASP A 69 -9.45 6.00 -10.78
CA ASP A 69 -10.03 6.96 -11.73
C ASP A 69 -9.01 7.89 -12.42
N GLY A 70 -7.98 8.33 -11.69
CA GLY A 70 -6.93 9.18 -12.24
C GLY A 70 -6.06 8.42 -13.23
N GLU A 71 -5.60 7.24 -12.84
CA GLU A 71 -4.82 6.33 -13.69
C GLU A 71 -5.61 5.97 -14.96
N ARG A 72 -6.89 5.63 -14.83
CA ARG A 72 -7.75 5.30 -15.98
C ARG A 72 -7.83 6.44 -16.99
N LYS A 73 -8.06 7.68 -16.53
CA LYS A 73 -8.05 8.86 -17.40
C LYS A 73 -6.72 9.01 -18.15
N MET A 74 -5.60 8.74 -17.48
CA MET A 74 -4.28 8.81 -18.12
C MET A 74 -4.06 7.72 -19.18
N LEU A 75 -4.59 6.51 -18.94
CA LEU A 75 -4.46 5.38 -19.85
C LEU A 75 -5.44 5.41 -21.03
N GLU A 76 -6.54 6.16 -20.89
CA GLU A 76 -7.59 6.35 -21.90
C GLU A 76 -7.27 7.50 -22.87
N ASP A 77 -6.44 8.46 -22.47
CA ASP A 77 -6.08 9.60 -23.30
C ASP A 77 -4.79 9.31 -24.10
N PRO A 78 -4.88 9.10 -25.43
CA PRO A 78 -3.71 8.81 -26.26
C PRO A 78 -2.74 10.01 -26.39
N SER A 79 -3.14 11.21 -25.99
CA SER A 79 -2.27 12.39 -25.99
C SER A 79 -1.31 12.42 -24.80
N ILE A 80 -1.57 11.63 -23.75
CA ILE A 80 -0.74 11.60 -22.56
C ILE A 80 0.45 10.66 -22.78
N SER A 81 1.63 11.28 -22.89
CA SER A 81 2.89 10.56 -23.05
C SER A 81 3.24 9.72 -21.80
N PRO A 82 3.86 8.53 -21.95
CA PRO A 82 4.32 7.70 -20.82
C PRO A 82 5.30 8.40 -19.87
N GLU A 83 5.99 9.42 -20.34
CA GLU A 83 6.84 10.32 -19.54
C GLU A 83 6.04 11.08 -18.49
N ASN A 84 4.71 11.15 -18.59
CA ASN A 84 3.85 11.74 -17.58
C ASN A 84 3.39 10.72 -16.54
N PHE A 85 3.56 9.42 -16.78
CA PHE A 85 3.19 8.38 -15.80
C PHE A 85 4.18 8.37 -14.64
N ASP A 86 3.71 8.05 -13.45
CA ASP A 86 4.59 7.80 -12.31
C ASP A 86 5.13 6.36 -12.31
N VAL A 87 6.06 6.08 -11.39
CA VAL A 87 6.66 4.74 -11.27
C VAL A 87 5.62 3.68 -10.85
N THR A 88 4.59 4.03 -10.06
CA THR A 88 3.53 3.09 -9.66
C THR A 88 2.74 2.63 -10.88
N LEU A 89 2.28 3.56 -11.71
CA LEU A 89 1.48 3.30 -12.89
C LEU A 89 2.28 2.49 -13.91
N ILE A 90 3.55 2.82 -14.12
CA ILE A 90 4.41 2.06 -15.04
C ILE A 90 4.63 0.63 -14.53
N ASP A 91 4.89 0.43 -13.23
CA ASP A 91 4.99 -0.91 -12.62
C ASP A 91 3.69 -1.70 -12.80
N LYS A 92 2.52 -1.09 -12.53
CA LYS A 92 1.21 -1.72 -12.77
C LYS A 92 1.03 -2.12 -14.23
N LEU A 93 1.37 -1.24 -15.18
CA LEU A 93 1.29 -1.53 -16.62
C LEU A 93 2.20 -2.69 -17.01
N LEU A 94 3.47 -2.68 -16.59
CA LEU A 94 4.43 -3.74 -16.91
C LEU A 94 3.99 -5.10 -16.36
N ARG A 95 3.39 -5.12 -15.16
CA ARG A 95 2.81 -6.32 -14.55
C ARG A 95 1.56 -6.81 -15.28
N ARG A 96 0.79 -5.93 -15.93
CA ARG A 96 -0.48 -6.29 -16.58
C ARG A 96 -0.37 -6.52 -18.09
N LEU A 97 0.65 -6.00 -18.75
CA LEU A 97 0.91 -6.21 -20.18
C LEU A 97 1.76 -7.47 -20.47
N GLN A 98 1.64 -8.51 -19.64
CA GLN A 98 2.44 -9.74 -19.71
C GLN A 98 2.54 -10.41 -21.08
N PRO A 99 1.45 -10.52 -21.88
CA PRO A 99 1.56 -11.15 -23.20
C PRO A 99 2.44 -10.36 -24.17
N LEU A 100 2.52 -9.03 -24.00
CA LEU A 100 3.33 -8.15 -24.83
C LEU A 100 4.79 -8.09 -24.35
N THR A 101 4.98 -8.20 -23.03
CA THR A 101 6.31 -8.11 -22.40
C THR A 101 7.04 -9.46 -22.34
N GLY A 102 6.30 -10.57 -22.35
CA GLY A 102 6.83 -11.92 -22.11
C GLY A 102 7.36 -12.08 -20.69
N PHE A 103 6.67 -11.45 -19.72
CA PHE A 103 6.97 -11.53 -18.29
C PHE A 103 6.10 -12.56 -17.56
N ALA A 104 6.60 -13.01 -16.42
CA ALA A 104 5.90 -13.90 -15.50
C ALA A 104 4.57 -13.31 -15.00
N HIS A 105 3.65 -14.18 -14.55
CA HIS A 105 2.36 -13.75 -14.01
C HIS A 105 2.57 -12.87 -12.77
N TYR A 106 1.72 -11.87 -12.55
CA TYR A 106 2.01 -10.82 -11.56
C TYR A 106 1.89 -11.29 -10.10
N TYR A 107 1.36 -12.50 -9.90
CA TYR A 107 1.35 -13.22 -8.61
C TYR A 107 2.57 -14.14 -8.44
N ASP A 108 3.42 -14.26 -9.46
CA ASP A 108 4.57 -15.15 -9.41
C ASP A 108 5.63 -14.54 -8.49
N LYS A 109 6.21 -15.40 -7.65
CA LYS A 109 7.23 -15.03 -6.66
C LYS A 109 8.44 -14.33 -7.27
N VAL A 110 8.72 -14.54 -8.55
CA VAL A 110 9.81 -13.89 -9.31
C VAL A 110 9.72 -12.36 -9.34
N TRP A 111 8.55 -11.79 -9.01
CA TRP A 111 8.39 -10.33 -8.86
C TRP A 111 8.85 -9.80 -7.49
N THR A 112 8.98 -10.64 -6.47
CA THR A 112 9.21 -10.23 -5.08
C THR A 112 10.38 -10.94 -4.41
N GLU A 113 10.74 -12.12 -4.89
CA GLU A 113 11.82 -12.96 -4.40
C GLU A 113 13.00 -12.89 -5.40
N ASP A 114 14.20 -12.63 -4.87
CA ASP A 114 15.44 -12.80 -5.61
C ASP A 114 15.68 -14.31 -5.77
N GLU A 115 15.82 -14.81 -6.99
CA GLU A 115 16.13 -16.22 -7.20
C GLU A 115 17.48 -16.60 -6.55
N PRO A 116 17.69 -17.87 -6.15
CA PRO A 116 18.87 -18.30 -5.40
C PRO A 116 20.22 -17.94 -6.09
N PRO A 117 21.31 -17.86 -5.31
CA PRO A 117 22.58 -17.28 -5.75
C PRO A 117 23.20 -18.12 -6.88
N GLY A 118 23.10 -17.63 -8.12
CA GLY A 118 23.67 -18.29 -9.30
C GLY A 118 23.16 -17.74 -10.63
N ASN A 119 21.96 -17.16 -10.67
CA ASN A 119 21.41 -16.53 -11.87
C ASN A 119 21.14 -15.05 -11.66
N ASN A 120 21.30 -14.26 -12.73
CA ASN A 120 20.95 -12.86 -12.76
C ASN A 120 19.51 -12.65 -12.27
N ALA A 121 19.32 -11.75 -11.29
CA ALA A 121 18.01 -11.23 -10.91
C ALA A 121 17.12 -11.02 -12.14
N SER A 122 15.88 -11.52 -12.09
CA SER A 122 14.93 -11.42 -13.19
C SER A 122 14.63 -9.96 -13.53
N ILE A 123 14.14 -9.71 -14.76
CA ILE A 123 13.70 -8.38 -15.18
C ILE A 123 12.53 -7.93 -14.29
N GLU A 124 11.63 -8.86 -13.95
CA GLU A 124 10.48 -8.68 -13.06
C GLU A 124 10.90 -8.20 -11.67
N TYR A 125 11.86 -8.90 -11.04
CA TYR A 125 12.40 -8.50 -9.74
C TYR A 125 13.12 -7.16 -9.82
N SER A 126 13.85 -6.92 -10.92
CA SER A 126 14.55 -5.65 -11.13
C SER A 126 13.56 -4.46 -11.22
N ILE A 127 12.43 -4.62 -11.92
CA ILE A 127 11.33 -3.64 -11.97
C ILE A 127 10.76 -3.38 -10.57
N TYR A 128 10.49 -4.45 -9.83
CA TYR A 128 10.03 -4.34 -8.43
C TYR A 128 11.03 -3.60 -7.54
N LYS A 129 12.33 -3.83 -7.72
CA LYS A 129 13.38 -3.12 -6.98
C LYS A 129 13.42 -1.63 -7.32
N VAL A 130 13.17 -1.24 -8.57
CA VAL A 130 13.03 0.19 -8.92
C VAL A 130 11.88 0.84 -8.15
N LYS A 131 10.70 0.21 -8.14
CA LYS A 131 9.54 0.69 -7.37
C LYS A 131 9.82 0.74 -5.87
N THR A 132 10.43 -0.31 -5.32
CA THR A 132 10.81 -0.40 -3.91
C THR A 132 11.76 0.73 -3.51
N ASN A 133 12.80 0.99 -4.31
CA ASN A 133 13.73 2.09 -4.07
C ASN A 133 13.01 3.44 -4.07
N ARG A 134 12.09 3.65 -5.02
CA ARG A 134 11.26 4.86 -5.08
C ARG A 134 10.39 5.02 -3.83
N ASN A 135 9.70 3.97 -3.41
CA ASN A 135 8.84 3.99 -2.24
C ASN A 135 9.63 4.30 -0.96
N ASN A 136 10.79 3.67 -0.80
CA ASN A 136 11.68 3.92 0.34
C ASN A 136 12.18 5.37 0.36
N ALA A 137 12.52 5.95 -0.80
CA ALA A 137 12.98 7.33 -0.89
C ALA A 137 11.91 8.37 -0.54
N CYS A 138 10.63 8.04 -0.71
CA CYS A 138 9.51 8.93 -0.39
C CYS A 138 9.20 8.97 1.12
N HIS A 139 9.79 8.06 1.91
CA HIS A 139 9.48 7.92 3.32
C HIS A 139 10.13 9.04 4.18
N PRO A 140 9.41 9.60 5.19
CA PRO A 140 9.93 10.71 6.01
C PRO A 140 11.06 10.34 6.97
N ALA A 141 11.14 9.09 7.44
CA ALA A 141 12.17 8.63 8.40
C ALA A 141 13.49 8.19 7.74
N PHE A 142 13.81 8.73 6.56
CA PHE A 142 14.95 8.29 5.77
C PHE A 142 16.25 8.95 6.25
N ASP A 143 16.89 8.35 7.26
CA ASP A 143 18.25 8.73 7.68
C ASP A 143 19.30 8.07 6.80
N LEU A 144 20.15 8.90 6.18
CA LEU A 144 21.13 8.49 5.19
C LEU A 144 22.50 9.07 5.49
N SER A 145 23.38 8.23 6.05
CA SER A 145 24.81 8.53 6.12
C SER A 145 25.42 8.64 4.71
N GLU A 146 26.57 9.31 4.57
CA GLU A 146 27.25 9.44 3.27
C GLU A 146 27.60 8.08 2.67
N SER A 147 28.11 7.16 3.50
CA SER A 147 28.42 5.79 3.08
C SER A 147 27.18 5.01 2.60
N LYS A 148 26.02 5.21 3.24
CA LYS A 148 24.76 4.61 2.80
C LYS A 148 24.27 5.24 1.50
N LEU A 149 24.42 6.56 1.33
CA LEU A 149 24.10 7.26 0.08
C LEU A 149 24.92 6.70 -1.07
N GLU A 150 26.24 6.71 -0.96
CA GLU A 150 27.11 6.25 -2.05
C GLU A 150 26.83 4.80 -2.44
N ARG A 151 26.66 3.92 -1.45
CA ARG A 151 26.31 2.53 -1.70
C ARG A 151 24.96 2.43 -2.41
N GLY A 152 23.94 3.12 -1.91
CA GLY A 152 22.61 3.12 -2.52
C GLY A 152 22.60 3.66 -3.95
N LEU A 153 23.36 4.73 -4.23
CA LEU A 153 23.51 5.27 -5.59
C LEU A 153 24.20 4.26 -6.51
N ARG A 154 25.27 3.59 -6.06
CA ARG A 154 25.96 2.54 -6.84
C ARG A 154 25.04 1.35 -7.12
N GLU A 155 24.27 0.90 -6.13
CA GLU A 155 23.32 -0.20 -6.27
C GLU A 155 22.21 0.15 -7.27
N MET A 156 21.64 1.36 -7.20
CA MET A 156 20.64 1.84 -8.15
C MET A 156 21.19 1.99 -9.56
N GLU A 157 22.40 2.55 -9.72
CA GLU A 157 23.06 2.69 -11.02
C GLU A 157 23.23 1.33 -11.70
N ASN A 158 23.78 0.35 -10.98
CA ASN A 158 23.98 -1.00 -11.49
C ASN A 158 22.65 -1.67 -11.85
N LEU A 159 21.64 -1.56 -10.98
CA LEU A 159 20.30 -2.09 -11.22
C LEU A 159 19.69 -1.50 -12.49
N TYR A 160 19.77 -0.18 -12.67
CA TYR A 160 19.15 0.52 -13.79
C TYR A 160 19.85 0.22 -15.12
N ILE A 161 21.18 0.17 -15.12
CA ILE A 161 21.98 -0.21 -16.30
C ILE A 161 21.61 -1.63 -16.71
N LYS A 162 21.67 -2.57 -15.77
CA LYS A 162 21.38 -3.99 -16.01
C LYS A 162 19.96 -4.18 -16.56
N LEU A 163 18.96 -3.55 -15.92
CA LEU A 163 17.57 -3.64 -16.36
C LEU A 163 17.38 -3.15 -17.80
N VAL A 164 17.95 -1.99 -18.15
CA VAL A 164 17.87 -1.45 -19.52
C VAL A 164 18.59 -2.35 -20.51
N GLU A 165 19.80 -2.79 -20.19
CA GLU A 165 20.59 -3.66 -21.04
C GLU A 165 19.86 -4.97 -21.35
N GLU A 166 19.34 -5.65 -20.32
CA GLU A 166 18.61 -6.92 -20.46
C GLU A 166 17.33 -6.76 -21.27
N VAL A 167 16.49 -5.76 -20.96
CA VAL A 167 15.23 -5.53 -21.67
C VAL A 167 15.46 -5.16 -23.13
N MET A 168 16.38 -4.23 -23.39
CA MET A 168 16.64 -3.78 -24.76
C MET A 168 17.32 -4.87 -25.60
N THR A 169 18.21 -5.66 -25.00
CA THR A 169 18.83 -6.82 -25.67
C THR A 169 17.78 -7.90 -25.97
N LYS A 170 16.92 -8.24 -25.01
CA LYS A 170 15.80 -9.19 -25.20
C LYS A 170 14.86 -8.76 -26.33
N LYS A 171 14.68 -7.46 -26.53
CA LYS A 171 13.87 -6.88 -27.62
C LYS A 171 14.68 -6.55 -28.89
N GLY A 172 15.91 -7.04 -29.00
CA GLY A 172 16.74 -6.94 -30.20
C GLY A 172 17.12 -5.50 -30.59
N LYS A 173 17.19 -4.56 -29.64
CA LYS A 173 17.59 -3.18 -29.94
C LYS A 173 19.07 -3.13 -30.34
N PRO A 174 19.45 -2.27 -31.31
CA PRO A 174 20.84 -2.11 -31.71
C PRO A 174 21.75 -1.71 -30.54
N ALA A 175 22.95 -2.30 -30.45
CA ALA A 175 23.92 -2.05 -29.39
C ALA A 175 24.25 -0.55 -29.18
N ARG A 176 24.24 0.25 -30.25
CA ARG A 176 24.43 1.71 -30.17
C ARG A 176 23.33 2.41 -29.38
N ILE A 177 22.08 2.00 -29.53
CA ILE A 177 20.93 2.57 -28.80
C ILE A 177 21.05 2.18 -27.32
N ILE A 178 21.40 0.92 -27.04
CA ILE A 178 21.61 0.42 -25.68
C ILE A 178 22.73 1.21 -24.99
N SER A 179 23.90 1.34 -25.64
CA SER A 179 25.04 2.12 -25.11
C SER A 179 24.65 3.56 -24.84
N THR A 180 23.95 4.23 -25.77
CA THR A 180 23.51 5.62 -25.59
C THR A 180 22.65 5.78 -24.35
N LYS A 181 21.74 4.82 -24.08
CA LYS A 181 20.88 4.85 -22.91
C LYS A 181 21.63 4.57 -21.61
N ILE A 182 22.56 3.62 -21.63
CA ILE A 182 23.45 3.33 -20.49
C ILE A 182 24.32 4.56 -20.16
N ASP A 183 24.88 5.22 -21.17
CA ASP A 183 25.70 6.42 -20.99
C ASP A 183 24.87 7.59 -20.42
N GLN A 184 23.61 7.71 -20.84
CA GLN A 184 22.68 8.66 -20.24
C GLN A 184 22.49 8.37 -18.74
N ILE A 185 22.24 7.12 -18.35
CA ILE A 185 22.07 6.73 -16.94
C ILE A 185 23.34 7.03 -16.14
N LYS A 186 24.52 6.60 -16.64
CA LYS A 186 25.82 6.86 -15.99
C LYS A 186 26.06 8.35 -15.80
N LYS A 187 25.72 9.18 -16.79
CA LYS A 187 25.85 10.64 -16.70
C LYS A 187 24.96 11.22 -15.61
N GLU A 188 23.70 10.80 -15.51
CA GLU A 188 22.81 11.24 -14.43
C GLU A 188 23.35 10.87 -13.04
N PHE A 189 23.85 9.65 -12.85
CA PHE A 189 24.47 9.24 -11.57
C PHE A 189 25.79 9.95 -11.28
N LEU A 190 26.61 10.24 -12.30
CA LEU A 190 27.83 11.02 -12.14
C LEU A 190 27.50 12.44 -11.62
N ASN A 191 26.46 13.07 -12.17
CA ASN A 191 25.99 14.37 -11.71
C ASN A 191 25.58 14.35 -10.22
N LEU A 192 24.99 13.27 -9.73
CA LEU A 192 24.62 13.11 -8.31
C LEU A 192 25.81 12.89 -7.37
N LYS A 193 26.89 12.28 -7.87
CA LYS A 193 28.12 12.03 -7.11
C LYS A 193 29.04 13.26 -7.06
N THR A 194 28.90 14.15 -8.04
CA THR A 194 29.68 15.38 -8.08
C THR A 194 29.24 16.27 -6.93
N PRO A 195 30.15 16.81 -6.09
CA PRO A 195 29.76 17.77 -5.07
C PRO A 195 29.04 18.93 -5.74
N ILE A 196 27.80 19.19 -5.32
CA ILE A 196 27.09 20.39 -5.74
C ILE A 196 27.87 21.56 -5.11
N HIS A 197 28.78 22.15 -5.89
CA HIS A 197 29.57 23.31 -5.47
C HIS A 197 28.72 24.60 -5.48
N GLU A 198 27.59 24.57 -6.18
CA GLU A 198 26.59 25.62 -6.16
C GLU A 198 25.60 25.37 -5.02
N ALA A 199 25.28 26.41 -4.24
CA ALA A 199 24.21 26.28 -3.26
C ALA A 199 22.91 25.98 -4.03
N LEU A 200 22.14 24.97 -3.59
CA LEU A 200 20.79 24.75 -4.11
C LEU A 200 20.01 26.06 -4.00
N THR A 201 19.26 26.40 -5.04
CA THR A 201 18.38 27.57 -4.96
C THR A 201 17.17 27.22 -4.11
N ASP A 202 16.58 28.22 -3.45
CA ASP A 202 15.34 28.03 -2.68
C ASP A 202 14.24 27.38 -3.53
N ARG A 203 14.21 27.71 -4.84
CA ARG A 203 13.28 27.12 -5.81
C ARG A 203 13.49 25.63 -6.00
N ASP A 204 14.73 25.15 -6.06
CA ASP A 204 15.03 23.73 -6.24
C ASP A 204 14.54 22.92 -5.03
N VAL A 205 14.73 23.48 -3.83
CA VAL A 205 14.28 22.87 -2.58
C VAL A 205 12.76 22.90 -2.47
N GLU A 206 12.10 23.99 -2.84
CA GLU A 206 10.64 24.06 -2.87
C GLU A 206 10.04 23.02 -3.82
N VAL A 207 10.60 22.87 -5.02
CA VAL A 207 10.17 21.86 -6.00
C VAL A 207 10.34 20.46 -5.43
N TYR A 208 11.50 20.16 -4.84
CA TYR A 208 11.75 18.88 -4.18
C TYR A 208 10.76 18.60 -3.04
N ILE A 209 10.57 19.56 -2.12
CA ILE A 209 9.66 19.40 -0.98
C ILE A 209 8.23 19.15 -1.47
N LYS A 210 7.79 19.90 -2.48
CA LYS A 210 6.48 19.73 -3.09
C LYS A 210 6.32 18.34 -3.69
N GLN A 211 7.25 17.92 -4.54
CA GLN A 211 7.22 16.60 -5.20
C GLN A 211 7.31 15.45 -4.20
N LYS A 212 8.13 15.59 -3.15
CA LYS A 212 8.22 14.60 -2.06
C LYS A 212 6.91 14.48 -1.30
N ARG A 213 6.26 15.60 -0.95
CA ARG A 213 4.94 15.60 -0.28
C ARG A 213 3.86 14.94 -1.13
N GLU A 214 3.82 15.28 -2.43
CA GLU A 214 2.88 14.66 -3.37
C GLU A 214 3.12 13.15 -3.48
N SER A 215 4.38 12.73 -3.58
CA SER A 215 4.76 11.31 -3.64
C SER A 215 4.39 10.55 -2.36
N LEU A 216 4.61 11.16 -1.19
CA LEU A 216 4.23 10.57 0.09
C LEU A 216 2.71 10.43 0.21
N LYS A 217 1.95 11.45 -0.21
CA LYS A 217 0.49 11.40 -0.21
C LYS A 217 -0.05 10.27 -1.10
N MET A 218 0.49 10.15 -2.33
CA MET A 218 0.12 9.06 -3.24
C MET A 218 0.45 7.68 -2.65
N LEU A 219 1.59 7.55 -1.97
CA LEU A 219 1.97 6.32 -1.29
C LEU A 219 1.04 6.00 -0.09
N GLN A 220 0.66 7.01 0.70
CA GLN A 220 -0.31 6.86 1.80
C GLN A 220 -1.67 6.40 1.29
N GLU A 221 -2.15 6.97 0.19
CA GLU A 221 -3.40 6.56 -0.48
C GLU A 221 -3.30 5.12 -1.00
N GLU A 222 -2.20 4.75 -1.67
CA GLU A 222 -1.97 3.37 -2.14
C GLU A 222 -1.96 2.37 -0.98
N VAL A 223 -1.29 2.69 0.13
CA VAL A 223 -1.27 1.86 1.35
C VAL A 223 -2.66 1.72 1.93
N ARG A 224 -3.39 2.83 2.14
CA ARG A 224 -4.75 2.82 2.66
C ARG A 224 -5.65 1.92 1.81
N ASP A 225 -5.69 2.15 0.50
CA ASP A 225 -6.61 1.46 -0.40
C ASP A 225 -6.30 -0.04 -0.47
N LYS A 226 -5.01 -0.43 -0.46
CA LYS A 226 -4.59 -1.83 -0.43
C LYS A 226 -4.89 -2.52 0.90
N CYS A 227 -4.62 -1.84 2.02
CA CYS A 227 -4.98 -2.33 3.35
C CYS A 227 -6.49 -2.54 3.45
N GLN A 228 -7.29 -1.56 3.03
CA GLN A 228 -8.75 -1.68 3.00
C GLN A 228 -9.20 -2.86 2.16
N PHE A 229 -8.74 -2.95 0.91
CA PHE A 229 -9.10 -4.07 0.03
C PHE A 229 -8.78 -5.43 0.68
N HIS A 230 -7.58 -5.56 1.25
CA HIS A 230 -7.14 -6.80 1.87
C HIS A 230 -7.97 -7.16 3.12
N LEU A 231 -8.12 -6.22 4.05
CA LEU A 231 -8.85 -6.43 5.30
C LEU A 231 -10.35 -6.64 5.05
N LYS A 232 -10.97 -5.89 4.13
CA LYS A 232 -12.37 -6.11 3.74
C LYS A 232 -12.59 -7.49 3.14
N LYS A 233 -11.64 -7.97 2.32
CA LYS A 233 -11.67 -9.33 1.77
C LYS A 233 -11.53 -10.37 2.89
N LEU A 234 -10.56 -10.19 3.80
CA LEU A 234 -10.35 -11.05 4.97
C LEU A 234 -11.62 -11.14 5.83
N TYR A 235 -12.26 -10.00 6.06
CA TYR A 235 -13.44 -9.97 6.92
C TYR A 235 -14.71 -10.47 6.24
N LYS A 236 -14.79 -10.43 4.91
CA LYS A 236 -15.91 -11.03 4.16
C LYS A 236 -16.14 -12.50 4.54
N GLU A 237 -15.07 -13.21 4.87
CA GLU A 237 -15.08 -14.62 5.23
C GLU A 237 -15.48 -14.87 6.71
N THR A 238 -15.51 -13.84 7.57
CA THR A 238 -15.79 -13.97 9.02
C THR A 238 -17.22 -13.60 9.44
N TYR A 239 -18.08 -13.12 8.53
CA TYR A 239 -19.46 -12.72 8.87
C TYR A 239 -20.44 -13.88 9.00
N GLU A 240 -20.15 -15.01 8.36
CA GLU A 240 -21.00 -16.20 8.33
C GLU A 240 -20.54 -17.20 9.40
N THR A 241 -20.67 -16.85 10.68
CA THR A 241 -20.45 -17.81 11.76
C THR A 241 -21.77 -18.33 12.29
N ASN A 242 -21.97 -19.65 12.22
CA ASN A 242 -23.17 -20.25 12.74
C ASN A 242 -23.08 -20.31 14.29
N PRO A 243 -24.06 -19.71 15.01
CA PRO A 243 -24.02 -19.66 16.49
C PRO A 243 -24.07 -21.03 17.14
N LEU A 244 -24.40 -22.04 16.36
CA LEU A 244 -24.57 -23.42 16.77
C LEU A 244 -23.65 -24.31 15.92
N ASP A 245 -22.43 -23.86 15.63
CA ASP A 245 -21.41 -24.67 14.90
C ASP A 245 -21.21 -26.05 15.56
N TRP A 246 -21.39 -26.14 16.88
CA TRP A 246 -21.30 -27.37 17.67
C TRP A 246 -22.52 -28.31 17.54
N LEU A 247 -23.62 -27.86 16.93
CA LEU A 247 -24.81 -28.68 16.70
C LEU A 247 -24.84 -29.32 15.30
N ASP A 248 -23.85 -29.06 14.44
CA ASP A 248 -23.84 -29.50 13.02
C ASP A 248 -25.11 -29.08 12.24
N ILE A 249 -25.87 -28.11 12.75
CA ILE A 249 -27.02 -27.54 12.08
C ILE A 249 -26.53 -26.34 11.25
N PRO A 250 -26.68 -26.34 9.92
CA PRO A 250 -26.30 -25.19 9.09
C PRO A 250 -27.31 -24.05 9.27
N LEU A 251 -27.23 -23.35 10.41
CA LEU A 251 -28.00 -22.15 10.69
C LEU A 251 -27.20 -20.93 10.24
N GLN A 252 -27.38 -20.56 8.96
CA GLN A 252 -26.88 -19.29 8.44
C GLN A 252 -27.77 -18.14 8.96
N ILE A 253 -27.52 -17.72 10.20
CA ILE A 253 -28.08 -16.47 10.72
C ILE A 253 -27.14 -15.35 10.32
N ASP A 254 -27.63 -14.41 9.51
CA ASP A 254 -26.96 -13.12 9.32
C ASP A 254 -27.06 -12.32 10.62
N ARG A 255 -26.08 -12.50 11.52
CA ARG A 255 -26.09 -11.89 12.86
C ARG A 255 -26.06 -10.37 12.81
N VAL A 256 -25.62 -9.79 11.70
CA VAL A 256 -25.43 -8.35 11.54
C VAL A 256 -26.72 -7.70 11.07
N ASN A 257 -27.43 -8.33 10.13
CA ASN A 257 -28.74 -7.85 9.70
C ASN A 257 -29.85 -8.15 10.71
N ASN A 258 -29.65 -9.11 11.61
CA ASN A 258 -30.55 -9.41 12.73
C ASN A 258 -30.09 -8.82 14.07
N PHE A 259 -29.15 -7.86 14.04
CA PHE A 259 -28.70 -7.20 15.26
C PHE A 259 -29.82 -6.32 15.82
N THR A 260 -30.26 -6.63 17.04
CA THR A 260 -31.20 -5.80 17.79
C THR A 260 -30.45 -4.70 18.54
N GLU A 261 -31.06 -3.52 18.62
CA GLU A 261 -30.48 -2.37 19.31
C GLU A 261 -30.10 -2.72 20.76
N VAL A 262 -28.89 -2.31 21.15
CA VAL A 262 -28.38 -2.46 22.52
C VAL A 262 -28.29 -1.10 23.18
N VAL A 263 -28.64 -1.04 24.47
CA VAL A 263 -28.46 0.16 25.30
C VAL A 263 -27.09 0.05 25.96
N ILE A 264 -26.26 1.08 25.76
CA ILE A 264 -24.92 1.16 26.36
C ILE A 264 -24.95 2.26 27.41
N GLU A 265 -24.40 1.98 28.59
CA GLU A 265 -24.41 2.88 29.74
C GLU A 265 -22.96 3.20 30.18
N GLU A 266 -22.70 4.47 30.51
CA GLU A 266 -21.39 4.90 31.03
C GLU A 266 -21.19 4.39 32.47
N GLU A 267 -20.19 3.54 32.68
CA GLU A 267 -19.81 3.10 34.02
C GLU A 267 -19.17 4.26 34.81
N ASN A 268 -19.92 4.87 35.73
CA ASN A 268 -19.40 5.89 36.65
C ASN A 268 -19.06 5.26 38.00
N ASN A 269 -17.78 5.29 38.39
CA ASN A 269 -17.30 4.83 39.69
C ASN A 269 -17.73 5.72 40.89
N LEU A 270 -18.56 6.75 40.65
CA LEU A 270 -18.99 7.72 41.68
C LEU A 270 -20.51 7.59 41.93
N PRO A 271 -20.94 7.36 43.18
CA PRO A 271 -22.31 6.93 43.50
C PRO A 271 -23.43 7.99 43.32
N ASN A 272 -23.25 9.06 42.54
CA ASN A 272 -24.27 10.11 42.38
C ASN A 272 -24.20 10.91 41.05
N THR A 273 -23.57 10.38 40.01
CA THR A 273 -23.60 11.01 38.68
C THR A 273 -24.66 10.36 37.81
N ASN A 274 -25.55 11.17 37.21
CA ASN A 274 -26.54 10.71 36.22
C ASN A 274 -25.88 9.78 35.20
N GLU A 275 -26.36 8.55 35.10
CA GLU A 275 -25.91 7.56 34.11
C GLU A 275 -26.16 8.11 32.71
N ARG A 276 -25.08 8.29 31.94
CA ARG A 276 -25.19 8.68 30.53
C ARG A 276 -25.45 7.43 29.72
N LYS A 277 -26.56 7.42 28.98
CA LYS A 277 -26.91 6.37 28.03
C LYS A 277 -26.45 6.77 26.63
N PHE A 278 -25.99 5.79 25.87
CA PHE A 278 -25.54 5.94 24.50
C PHE A 278 -26.29 4.98 23.60
N GLU A 279 -26.60 5.44 22.39
CA GLU A 279 -27.00 4.54 21.33
C GLU A 279 -25.76 3.76 20.83
N TYR A 280 -25.97 2.50 20.47
CA TYR A 280 -24.90 1.64 19.97
C TYR A 280 -24.24 2.17 18.68
N THR A 281 -24.91 3.06 17.95
CA THR A 281 -24.41 3.70 16.74
C THR A 281 -23.42 4.83 17.04
N GLU A 282 -23.49 5.43 18.22
CA GLU A 282 -22.76 6.64 18.58
C GLU A 282 -21.37 6.39 19.19
N MET A 283 -20.99 5.12 19.41
CA MET A 283 -19.81 4.78 20.21
C MET A 283 -18.51 5.43 19.74
N LEU A 284 -18.29 5.58 18.43
CA LEU A 284 -17.07 6.21 17.90
C LEU A 284 -17.06 7.74 18.07
N ASN A 285 -18.22 8.34 18.32
CA ASN A 285 -18.38 9.79 18.47
C ASN A 285 -18.55 10.22 19.93
N ILE A 286 -18.46 9.29 20.89
CA ILE A 286 -18.51 9.61 22.31
C ILE A 286 -17.42 10.64 22.64
N LYS A 287 -17.82 11.63 23.43
CA LYS A 287 -16.91 12.62 23.99
C LYS A 287 -16.83 12.45 25.49
N THR A 288 -15.60 12.47 26.01
CA THR A 288 -15.30 12.57 27.43
C THR A 288 -15.80 13.91 27.99
N LYS A 289 -15.81 14.05 29.32
CA LYS A 289 -16.27 15.28 30.01
C LYS A 289 -15.48 16.54 29.59
N ASP A 290 -14.24 16.38 29.14
CA ASP A 290 -13.39 17.45 28.58
C ASP A 290 -13.55 17.64 27.06
N LEU A 291 -14.64 17.12 26.47
CA LEU A 291 -15.00 17.22 25.06
C LEU A 291 -14.00 16.59 24.09
N LYS A 292 -13.16 15.67 24.56
CA LYS A 292 -12.21 14.93 23.72
C LYS A 292 -12.78 13.59 23.27
N THR A 293 -12.34 13.10 22.11
CA THR A 293 -12.62 11.72 21.70
C THR A 293 -11.73 10.78 22.52
N PRO A 294 -12.30 9.77 23.20
CA PRO A 294 -11.51 8.78 23.91
C PRO A 294 -10.66 7.97 22.91
N ARG A 295 -9.42 7.69 23.28
CA ARG A 295 -8.53 6.82 22.47
C ARG A 295 -8.77 5.34 22.71
N ILE A 296 -9.36 4.98 23.85
CA ILE A 296 -9.65 3.62 24.26
C ILE A 296 -11.08 3.59 24.79
N LEU A 297 -11.88 2.66 24.27
CA LEU A 297 -13.22 2.36 24.74
C LEU A 297 -13.23 0.93 25.26
N LYS A 298 -13.63 0.75 26.52
CA LYS A 298 -13.79 -0.57 27.13
C LYS A 298 -15.28 -0.87 27.23
N ILE A 299 -15.72 -1.96 26.62
CA ILE A 299 -17.11 -2.41 26.69
C ILE A 299 -17.17 -3.60 27.64
N THR A 300 -17.92 -3.44 28.73
CA THR A 300 -18.14 -4.48 29.74
C THR A 300 -19.59 -4.95 29.69
N ALA A 301 -19.80 -6.25 29.85
CA ALA A 301 -21.12 -6.86 29.96
C ALA A 301 -20.96 -8.29 30.48
N ILE A 302 -22.03 -8.82 31.07
CA ILE A 302 -22.13 -10.23 31.47
C ILE A 302 -21.98 -11.12 30.22
N GLY A 303 -21.44 -12.33 30.40
CA GLY A 303 -21.34 -13.32 29.32
C GLY A 303 -22.70 -13.58 28.66
N GLY A 304 -22.73 -13.65 27.32
CA GLY A 304 -23.97 -13.83 26.56
C GLY A 304 -24.70 -12.54 26.14
N ASN A 305 -24.31 -11.36 26.64
CA ASN A 305 -24.95 -10.09 26.28
C ASN A 305 -24.52 -9.52 24.90
N GLY A 306 -23.90 -10.34 24.05
CA GLY A 306 -23.62 -9.96 22.66
C GLY A 306 -22.41 -9.04 22.41
N LYS A 307 -21.43 -8.95 23.33
CA LYS A 307 -20.19 -8.16 23.13
C LYS A 307 -19.49 -8.47 21.80
N THR A 308 -19.19 -9.75 21.56
CA THR A 308 -18.60 -10.24 20.29
C THR A 308 -19.47 -9.94 19.08
N THR A 309 -20.80 -10.07 19.23
CA THR A 309 -21.73 -9.74 18.13
C THR A 309 -21.67 -8.24 17.81
N TYR A 310 -21.58 -7.40 18.84
CA TYR A 310 -21.50 -5.96 18.71
C TYR A 310 -20.17 -5.50 18.12
N THR A 311 -19.04 -6.07 18.52
CA THR A 311 -17.73 -5.77 17.90
C THR A 311 -17.71 -6.21 16.43
N ARG A 312 -18.27 -7.38 16.11
CA ARG A 312 -18.41 -7.86 14.71
C ARG A 312 -19.34 -7.01 13.85
N LEU A 313 -20.31 -6.30 14.44
CA LEU A 313 -21.14 -5.32 13.73
C LEU A 313 -20.27 -4.21 13.11
N PHE A 314 -19.30 -3.65 13.84
CA PHE A 314 -18.36 -2.64 13.31
C PHE A 314 -17.56 -3.19 12.14
N VAL A 315 -16.97 -4.38 12.31
CA VAL A 315 -16.19 -5.05 11.28
C VAL A 315 -17.02 -5.23 10.01
N CYS A 316 -18.30 -5.64 10.16
CA CYS A 316 -19.20 -5.86 9.03
C CYS A 316 -19.65 -4.58 8.34
N LYS A 317 -20.02 -3.56 9.10
CA LYS A 317 -20.46 -2.28 8.55
C LYS A 317 -19.32 -1.57 7.82
N TRP A 318 -18.12 -1.61 8.38
CA TRP A 318 -16.92 -1.06 7.75
C TRP A 318 -16.58 -1.80 6.44
N SER A 319 -16.67 -3.13 6.40
CA SER A 319 -16.28 -3.86 5.19
C SER A 319 -17.27 -3.77 4.03
N LYS A 320 -18.56 -3.59 4.34
CA LYS A 320 -19.63 -3.44 3.36
C LYS A 320 -19.80 -1.99 2.90
N ASP A 321 -18.99 -1.05 3.40
CA ASP A 321 -19.15 0.39 3.17
C ASP A 321 -20.57 0.89 3.52
N GLN A 322 -21.18 0.29 4.54
CA GLN A 322 -22.50 0.65 5.02
C GLN A 322 -22.36 1.65 6.17
N SER A 323 -22.49 2.93 5.85
CA SER A 323 -22.27 4.06 6.77
C SER A 323 -23.35 4.30 7.83
N SER A 324 -24.04 3.25 8.30
CA SER A 324 -25.04 3.40 9.36
C SER A 324 -24.44 3.68 10.74
N LEU A 325 -23.11 3.61 10.88
CA LEU A 325 -22.37 3.91 12.11
C LEU A 325 -21.57 5.21 11.91
N PRO A 326 -22.03 6.34 12.47
CA PRO A 326 -21.32 7.61 12.38
C PRO A 326 -19.86 7.52 12.84
N GLY A 327 -18.93 8.06 12.04
CA GLY A 327 -17.49 8.08 12.33
C GLY A 327 -16.74 6.84 11.86
N LEU A 328 -17.43 5.75 11.50
CA LEU A 328 -16.79 4.56 10.93
C LEU A 328 -16.33 4.78 9.48
N ASP A 329 -16.98 5.70 8.77
CA ASP A 329 -16.59 6.19 7.44
C ASP A 329 -15.26 6.96 7.44
N GLU A 330 -14.87 7.51 8.59
CA GLU A 330 -13.57 8.16 8.77
C GLU A 330 -12.43 7.18 9.08
N VAL A 331 -12.72 5.89 9.30
CA VAL A 331 -11.70 4.89 9.64
C VAL A 331 -11.00 4.39 8.37
N ASP A 332 -9.73 4.75 8.23
CA ASP A 332 -8.89 4.31 7.12
C ASP A 332 -8.61 2.80 7.19
N ILE A 333 -8.29 2.28 8.38
CA ILE A 333 -7.90 0.88 8.61
C ILE A 333 -8.60 0.36 9.87
N LEU A 334 -9.30 -0.77 9.76
CA LEU A 334 -9.88 -1.49 10.90
C LEU A 334 -9.11 -2.79 11.11
N LEU A 335 -8.51 -2.98 12.28
CA LEU A 335 -7.84 -4.21 12.70
C LEU A 335 -8.70 -4.92 13.75
N PHE A 336 -9.13 -6.13 13.47
CA PHE A 336 -9.90 -6.99 14.37
C PHE A 336 -9.03 -8.12 14.91
N VAL A 337 -9.01 -8.30 16.23
CA VAL A 337 -8.23 -9.32 16.93
C VAL A 337 -9.12 -10.08 17.91
N GLU A 338 -9.23 -11.40 17.70
CA GLU A 338 -9.90 -12.30 18.64
C GLU A 338 -8.87 -12.83 19.64
N LEU A 339 -8.88 -12.29 20.86
CA LEU A 339 -7.91 -12.57 21.92
C LEU A 339 -7.87 -14.06 22.34
N ARG A 340 -8.93 -14.82 22.04
CA ARG A 340 -9.05 -16.27 22.32
C ARG A 340 -7.99 -17.12 21.63
N ASN A 341 -7.51 -16.69 20.46
CA ASN A 341 -6.61 -17.45 19.59
C ASN A 341 -5.39 -16.62 19.15
N VAL A 342 -4.95 -15.67 19.99
CA VAL A 342 -3.83 -14.80 19.63
C VAL A 342 -2.52 -15.58 19.70
N SER A 343 -1.84 -15.63 18.55
CA SER A 343 -0.46 -16.12 18.43
C SER A 343 0.54 -14.96 18.40
N GLU A 344 0.04 -13.74 18.19
CA GLU A 344 0.78 -12.50 18.08
C GLU A 344 1.25 -12.00 19.43
N SER A 345 2.57 -11.80 19.57
CA SER A 345 3.15 -11.30 20.82
C SER A 345 3.23 -9.76 20.88
N SER A 346 2.97 -9.09 19.75
CA SER A 346 3.11 -7.64 19.62
C SER A 346 2.19 -7.07 18.54
N PHE A 347 2.00 -5.74 18.57
CA PHE A 347 1.33 -5.01 17.48
C PHE A 347 2.07 -5.19 16.15
N ASP A 348 3.39 -5.35 16.19
CA ASP A 348 4.18 -5.55 14.99
C ASP A 348 3.90 -6.92 14.35
N ASP A 349 3.73 -7.97 15.17
CA ASP A 349 3.32 -9.30 14.70
C ASP A 349 1.91 -9.25 14.09
N LEU A 350 0.99 -8.52 14.73
CA LEU A 350 -0.36 -8.31 14.20
C LEU A 350 -0.34 -7.68 12.80
N LEU A 351 0.43 -6.60 12.62
CA LEU A 351 0.56 -5.95 11.33
C LEU A 351 1.22 -6.87 10.30
N ARG A 352 2.22 -7.67 10.68
CA ARG A 352 2.86 -8.64 9.77
C ARG A 352 1.90 -9.73 9.34
N ASN A 353 1.12 -10.26 10.27
CA ASN A 353 0.18 -11.34 10.01
C ASN A 353 -1.00 -10.87 9.15
N GLN A 354 -1.59 -9.71 9.47
CA GLN A 354 -2.76 -9.21 8.75
C GLN A 354 -2.41 -8.43 7.47
N LEU A 355 -1.23 -7.80 7.38
CA LEU A 355 -0.88 -6.89 6.27
C LEU A 355 0.43 -7.25 5.56
N GLY A 356 1.06 -8.39 5.88
CA GLY A 356 2.31 -8.83 5.23
C GLY A 356 2.21 -8.94 3.70
N ASN A 357 1.06 -9.36 3.18
CA ASN A 357 0.81 -9.40 1.74
C ASN A 357 0.77 -7.99 1.12
N VAL A 358 0.20 -7.02 1.83
CA VAL A 358 0.16 -5.62 1.38
C VAL A 358 1.57 -5.04 1.31
N MET A 359 2.43 -5.36 2.29
CA MET A 359 3.84 -4.96 2.29
C MET A 359 4.56 -5.43 1.02
N MET A 360 4.39 -6.70 0.65
CA MET A 360 4.99 -7.30 -0.54
C MET A 360 4.43 -6.71 -1.83
N ASP A 361 3.11 -6.52 -1.91
CA ASP A 361 2.44 -5.96 -3.09
C ASP A 361 2.88 -4.53 -3.41
N ILE A 362 3.07 -3.71 -2.37
CA ILE A 362 3.47 -2.31 -2.53
C ILE A 362 5.00 -2.20 -2.69
N GLY A 363 5.77 -3.13 -2.12
CA GLY A 363 7.22 -3.06 -2.10
C GLY A 363 7.75 -2.10 -1.03
N LEU A 364 7.19 -2.21 0.18
CA LEU A 364 7.64 -1.46 1.34
C LEU A 364 8.43 -2.36 2.29
N THR A 365 9.35 -1.76 3.05
CA THR A 365 9.84 -2.42 4.27
C THR A 365 8.73 -2.40 5.32
N PHE A 366 8.79 -3.34 6.28
CA PHE A 366 7.84 -3.36 7.38
C PHE A 366 7.82 -2.03 8.16
N GLN A 367 8.99 -1.46 8.42
CA GLN A 367 9.08 -0.19 9.15
C GLN A 367 8.38 0.95 8.39
N ASN A 368 8.58 1.05 7.07
CA ASN A 368 7.92 2.09 6.27
C ASN A 368 6.41 1.89 6.21
N LEU A 369 5.94 0.64 6.10
CA LEU A 369 4.51 0.34 6.16
C LEU A 369 3.92 0.75 7.52
N LYS A 370 4.58 0.35 8.61
CA LYS A 370 4.16 0.70 9.98
C LYS A 370 4.08 2.21 10.16
N ASP A 371 5.13 2.93 9.80
CA ASP A 371 5.19 4.39 9.93
C ASP A 371 4.07 5.07 9.13
N ILE A 372 3.76 4.60 7.92
CA ILE A 372 2.62 5.08 7.13
C ILE A 372 1.29 4.76 7.82
N ILE A 373 1.08 3.53 8.29
CA ILE A 373 -0.14 3.12 9.00
C ILE A 373 -0.37 4.00 10.24
N MET A 374 0.69 4.35 10.97
CA MET A 374 0.60 5.24 12.14
C MET A 374 0.19 6.68 11.79
N THR A 375 0.23 7.08 10.51
CA THR A 375 -0.31 8.37 10.04
C THR A 375 -1.78 8.30 9.62
N LEU A 376 -2.37 7.11 9.53
CA LEU A 376 -3.76 6.88 9.14
C LEU A 376 -4.68 6.79 10.36
N LYS A 377 -5.99 6.95 10.15
CA LYS A 377 -7.02 6.73 11.18
C LYS A 377 -7.27 5.23 11.36
N VAL A 378 -6.53 4.63 12.29
CA VAL A 378 -6.62 3.19 12.59
C VAL A 378 -7.57 2.93 13.76
N LEU A 379 -8.54 2.04 13.57
CA LEU A 379 -9.38 1.47 14.64
C LEU A 379 -8.92 0.05 14.93
N VAL A 380 -8.60 -0.24 16.19
CA VAL A 380 -8.27 -1.60 16.64
C VAL A 380 -9.38 -2.10 17.56
N ILE A 381 -9.95 -3.26 17.22
CA ILE A 381 -10.98 -3.93 17.99
C ILE A 381 -10.37 -5.20 18.59
N LEU A 382 -10.35 -5.27 19.92
CA LEU A 382 -9.88 -6.42 20.68
C LEU A 382 -11.10 -7.11 21.31
N ASP A 383 -11.37 -8.35 20.93
CA ASP A 383 -12.52 -9.14 21.42
C ASP A 383 -12.06 -10.33 22.28
N GLY A 384 -12.77 -10.62 23.38
CA GLY A 384 -12.51 -11.80 24.23
C GLY A 384 -11.39 -11.64 25.28
N GLN A 385 -11.21 -10.45 25.87
CA GLN A 385 -10.17 -10.21 26.88
C GLN A 385 -10.31 -11.10 28.13
N ASP A 386 -11.53 -11.46 28.51
CA ASP A 386 -11.83 -12.34 29.62
C ASP A 386 -11.36 -13.79 29.41
N GLU A 387 -11.01 -14.15 28.17
CA GLU A 387 -10.65 -15.52 27.79
C GLU A 387 -9.14 -15.74 27.72
N THR A 388 -8.34 -14.67 27.70
CA THR A 388 -6.88 -14.77 27.80
C THR A 388 -6.39 -15.10 29.20
N ALA A 389 -7.18 -14.76 30.24
CA ALA A 389 -6.81 -14.97 31.64
C ALA A 389 -6.94 -16.42 32.12
N ASN A 390 -7.51 -17.32 31.30
CA ASN A 390 -7.74 -18.73 31.64
C ASN A 390 -6.78 -19.70 30.94
N ASN A 391 -5.77 -19.18 30.22
CA ASN A 391 -4.78 -19.97 29.47
C ASN A 391 -3.36 -19.94 30.09
N ASP A 392 -3.22 -19.45 31.32
CA ASP A 392 -1.99 -19.57 32.13
C ASP A 392 -2.09 -20.71 33.16
#